data_AF-A0A554GLG1-F1
#
_entry.id   AF-A0A554GLG1-F1
#
_cell.length_a   1.000
_cell.length_b   1.000
_cell.length_c   1.000
_cell.angle_alpha   90.00
_cell.angle_beta   90.00
_cell.angle_gamma   90.00
#
_symmetry.space_group_name_H-M   'P 1'
#
loop_
_entity.id
_entity.type
_entity.pdbx_description
1 polymer ?
#
loop_
_entity_poly.entity_id
_entity_poly.type
_entity_poly.pdbx_seq_one_letter_code
_entity_poly.pdbx_strand_id
1 'polypeptide(L)'
;MSLSLVLATAALLAAEPTPLPPGHPTIPPGTQASPTTGAAANGALPAGHPTIPAGTQASPTMGAGANGALPQGHPAVDGNRLPPSAEELMMQLDSSEGLREREKTFEIALSLGKLYYANGRNAEALAYLGQAQAKSDGVRALFLASRKKLGKTPVATAEAANCGFTPGQALDAMEAVAQARAKAGDTAGAAACARAALAPALEVDVVRGNALYLQGDSANALKAYARALEVDPRQEEALYGHSSLLFETQGENLQALKSAREGFDALVTANPESQRAPMARELSQRIEETLKAGGRKKWLASRAADRQVRLSQSPAQAAALPPDAPRPLTPEMVDAVKNTERTPELEAGLAKLVDEGEEHLAHGRYQEALANYTRVVPFQPENGRAKAGMAWALVGLGRPMGARVWSVALQSDAGAVETLGDTLLAKGDAKGAKALWEKMTQDAPDYPNKASLQAKLSR
;
A
#
# COMPACT_ATOMS: atom_id res chain seq x y z
N MET A 1 -2.28 16.91 8.27
CA MET A 1 -2.88 15.56 8.28
C MET A 1 -2.18 14.76 7.19
N SER A 2 -0.85 14.77 7.12
CA SER A 2 0.18 14.04 7.87
C SER A 2 0.38 12.62 7.31
N LEU A 3 1.59 12.41 6.79
CA LEU A 3 2.18 11.17 6.24
C LEU A 3 2.04 9.92 7.13
N SER A 4 1.43 10.05 8.31
CA SER A 4 0.99 8.99 9.21
C SER A 4 0.24 7.86 8.49
N LEU A 5 -0.45 8.15 7.38
CA LEU A 5 -1.13 7.13 6.57
C LEU A 5 -0.19 6.27 5.70
N VAL A 6 1.00 6.77 5.33
CA VAL A 6 1.94 6.07 4.43
C VAL A 6 2.68 4.95 5.17
N LEU A 7 2.99 5.14 6.45
CA LEU A 7 3.55 4.06 7.29
C LEU A 7 2.48 3.09 7.78
N ALA A 8 1.25 3.56 8.06
CA ALA A 8 0.14 2.69 8.45
C ALA A 8 -0.31 1.75 7.31
N THR A 9 -0.29 2.23 6.06
CA THR A 9 -0.56 1.38 4.88
C THR A 9 0.61 0.46 4.55
N ALA A 10 1.86 0.89 4.73
CA ALA A 10 3.03 0.01 4.58
C ALA A 10 3.07 -1.14 5.61
N ALA A 11 2.51 -0.95 6.81
CA ALA A 11 2.40 -2.01 7.82
C ALA A 11 1.33 -3.07 7.49
N LEU A 12 0.24 -2.70 6.78
CA LEU A 12 -0.77 -3.65 6.29
C LEU A 12 -0.32 -4.40 5.02
N LEU A 13 0.51 -3.78 4.18
CA LEU A 13 1.05 -4.41 2.96
C LEU A 13 2.31 -5.28 3.21
N ALA A 14 2.84 -5.31 4.44
CA ALA A 14 4.01 -6.11 4.80
C ALA A 14 3.69 -7.58 5.17
N ALA A 15 2.45 -8.03 4.99
CA ALA A 15 2.14 -9.46 5.05
C ALA A 15 2.60 -10.12 3.74
N GLU A 16 3.88 -10.54 3.69
CA GLU A 16 4.29 -11.50 2.67
C GLU A 16 3.36 -12.72 2.73
N PRO A 17 2.88 -13.26 1.59
CA PRO A 17 2.22 -14.55 1.61
C PRO A 17 3.23 -15.58 2.12
N THR A 18 2.89 -16.23 3.23
CA THR A 18 3.64 -17.37 3.75
C THR A 18 3.95 -18.35 2.62
N PRO A 19 5.22 -18.80 2.45
CA PRO A 19 5.50 -19.85 1.49
C PRO A 19 4.65 -21.07 1.83
N LEU A 20 3.92 -21.56 0.82
CA LEU A 20 3.03 -22.70 0.99
C LEU A 20 3.86 -23.93 1.42
N PRO A 21 3.33 -24.78 2.30
CA PRO A 21 4.05 -25.96 2.80
C PRO A 21 4.43 -26.91 1.66
N PRO A 22 5.48 -27.75 1.85
CA PRO A 22 5.90 -28.72 0.84
C PRO A 22 4.75 -29.65 0.42
N GLY A 23 4.47 -29.72 -0.89
CA GLY A 23 3.41 -30.57 -1.46
C GLY A 23 2.15 -29.84 -1.96
N HIS A 24 2.08 -28.51 -1.88
CA HIS A 24 0.99 -27.75 -2.49
C HIS A 24 1.05 -27.81 -4.03
N PRO A 25 -0.09 -28.01 -4.74
CA PRO A 25 -0.12 -28.00 -6.20
C PRO A 25 0.33 -26.64 -6.79
N THR A 26 1.00 -26.67 -7.93
CA THR A 26 1.54 -25.45 -8.56
C THR A 26 0.41 -24.50 -8.99
N ILE A 27 0.48 -23.24 -8.54
CA ILE A 27 -0.48 -22.20 -8.95
C ILE A 27 -0.13 -21.73 -10.37
N PRO A 28 -1.08 -21.73 -11.33
CA PRO A 28 -0.82 -21.23 -12.67
C PRO A 28 -0.48 -19.74 -12.68
N PRO A 29 0.47 -19.30 -13.52
CA PRO A 29 0.82 -17.88 -13.63
C PRO A 29 -0.39 -17.06 -14.10
N GLY A 30 -0.67 -15.94 -13.42
CA GLY A 30 -1.79 -15.04 -13.71
C GLY A 30 -2.96 -15.10 -12.72
N THR A 31 -2.89 -15.97 -11.69
CA THR A 31 -3.93 -16.04 -10.66
C THR A 31 -3.83 -14.85 -9.71
N GLN A 32 -4.76 -13.89 -9.82
CA GLN A 32 -4.88 -12.77 -8.87
C GLN A 32 -5.82 -13.13 -7.71
N ALA A 33 -5.50 -12.63 -6.51
CA ALA A 33 -6.39 -12.72 -5.36
C ALA A 33 -7.69 -11.94 -5.65
N SER A 34 -8.85 -12.58 -5.43
CA SER A 34 -10.14 -11.91 -5.61
C SER A 34 -10.27 -10.74 -4.62
N PRO A 35 -10.80 -9.59 -5.06
CA PRO A 35 -11.09 -8.50 -4.14
C PRO A 35 -12.20 -8.94 -3.18
N THR A 36 -11.99 -8.67 -1.89
CA THR A 36 -12.98 -8.88 -0.83
C THR A 36 -14.18 -7.95 -1.05
N THR A 37 -15.16 -8.42 -1.82
CA THR A 37 -16.52 -7.90 -1.78
C THR A 37 -17.33 -8.78 -0.84
N GLY A 38 -18.10 -8.14 0.04
CA GLY A 38 -18.88 -8.80 1.08
C GLY A 38 -19.74 -9.93 0.52
N ALA A 39 -19.86 -11.01 1.30
CA ALA A 39 -20.63 -12.20 0.97
C ALA A 39 -22.02 -11.83 0.44
N ALA A 40 -22.30 -12.17 -0.82
CA ALA A 40 -23.64 -12.16 -1.37
C ALA A 40 -24.46 -13.26 -0.67
N ALA A 41 -25.54 -12.87 0.01
CA ALA A 41 -26.35 -13.71 0.88
C ALA A 41 -27.18 -14.80 0.18
N ASN A 42 -26.93 -15.13 -1.09
CA ASN A 42 -27.72 -16.13 -1.82
C ASN A 42 -26.85 -16.87 -2.84
N GLY A 43 -25.97 -17.76 -2.37
CA GLY A 43 -25.50 -19.00 -3.02
C GLY A 43 -25.19 -19.07 -4.54
N ALA A 44 -25.15 -17.96 -5.27
CA ALA A 44 -24.96 -17.91 -6.70
C ALA A 44 -23.47 -17.69 -6.99
N LEU A 45 -22.88 -18.63 -7.73
CA LEU A 45 -21.49 -18.55 -8.15
C LEU A 45 -21.29 -17.41 -9.16
N PRO A 46 -20.13 -16.73 -9.17
CA PRO A 46 -19.84 -15.62 -10.08
C PRO A 46 -19.83 -16.03 -11.56
N ALA A 47 -20.09 -15.06 -12.44
CA ALA A 47 -20.00 -15.26 -13.89
C ALA A 47 -18.56 -15.66 -14.30
N GLY A 48 -18.42 -16.83 -14.94
CA GLY A 48 -17.13 -17.40 -15.37
C GLY A 48 -16.76 -18.73 -14.71
N HIS A 49 -17.55 -19.24 -13.77
CA HIS A 49 -17.33 -20.56 -13.18
C HIS A 49 -17.66 -21.68 -14.20
N PRO A 50 -16.80 -22.71 -14.37
CA PRO A 50 -17.08 -23.84 -15.25
C PRO A 50 -18.34 -24.62 -14.78
N THR A 51 -19.12 -25.13 -15.73
CA THR A 51 -20.38 -25.83 -15.44
C THR A 51 -20.10 -27.21 -14.83
N ILE A 52 -20.71 -27.49 -13.67
CA ILE A 52 -20.67 -28.81 -13.03
C ILE A 52 -21.70 -29.72 -13.71
N PRO A 53 -21.34 -30.93 -14.15
CA PRO A 53 -22.30 -31.87 -14.74
C PRO A 53 -23.42 -32.20 -13.75
N ALA A 54 -24.67 -32.14 -14.20
CA ALA A 54 -25.84 -32.41 -13.35
C ALA A 54 -25.83 -33.88 -12.90
N GLY A 55 -25.63 -34.10 -11.59
CA GLY A 55 -25.68 -35.43 -10.99
C GLY A 55 -25.24 -35.51 -9.53
N THR A 56 -24.52 -34.53 -8.99
CA THR A 56 -24.09 -34.53 -7.59
C THR A 56 -24.87 -33.52 -6.75
N GLN A 57 -25.87 -34.01 -6.01
CA GLN A 57 -26.45 -33.26 -4.90
C GLN A 57 -25.35 -32.97 -3.87
N ALA A 58 -25.28 -31.71 -3.44
CA ALA A 58 -24.39 -31.26 -2.39
C ALA A 58 -24.72 -31.96 -1.06
N SER A 59 -23.78 -32.75 -0.55
CA SER A 59 -23.69 -33.08 0.87
C SER A 59 -22.51 -32.30 1.47
N PRO A 60 -22.67 -31.65 2.64
CA PRO A 60 -21.59 -30.96 3.31
C PRO A 60 -20.76 -31.97 4.10
N THR A 61 -20.04 -32.84 3.39
CA THR A 61 -19.04 -33.75 3.97
C THR A 61 -17.92 -33.94 2.97
N MET A 62 -16.99 -32.98 2.91
CA MET A 62 -15.62 -33.24 2.49
C MET A 62 -14.84 -33.36 3.80
N GLY A 63 -14.41 -34.52 4.26
CA GLY A 63 -13.94 -35.69 3.55
C GLY A 63 -12.63 -36.06 4.24
N ALA A 64 -12.75 -36.76 5.36
CA ALA A 64 -11.64 -37.42 6.01
C ALA A 64 -11.05 -38.44 5.03
N GLY A 65 -9.99 -38.05 4.33
CA GLY A 65 -9.08 -38.97 3.65
C GLY A 65 -8.12 -39.53 4.69
N ALA A 66 -8.22 -40.84 4.92
CA ALA A 66 -7.46 -41.58 5.91
C ALA A 66 -5.93 -41.46 5.75
N ASN A 67 -5.26 -41.49 6.90
CA ASN A 67 -3.81 -41.70 7.12
C ASN A 67 -2.87 -40.48 7.09
N GLY A 68 -3.26 -39.39 7.75
CA GLY A 68 -2.30 -38.50 8.40
C GLY A 68 -2.38 -38.66 9.91
N ALA A 69 -1.73 -39.67 10.49
CA ALA A 69 -1.59 -39.71 11.93
C ALA A 69 -0.85 -38.44 12.37
N LEU A 70 -1.51 -37.59 13.16
CA LEU A 70 -0.88 -36.42 13.74
C LEU A 70 0.39 -36.87 14.49
N PRO A 71 1.50 -36.12 14.43
CA PRO A 71 2.75 -36.50 15.07
C PRO A 71 2.54 -36.91 16.54
N GLN A 72 3.29 -37.91 17.02
CA GLN A 72 3.21 -38.32 18.43
C GLN A 72 3.41 -37.09 19.34
N GLY A 73 2.40 -36.79 20.16
CA GLY A 73 2.37 -35.63 21.05
C GLY A 73 1.47 -34.47 20.62
N HIS A 74 0.78 -34.55 19.46
CA HIS A 74 -0.20 -33.54 19.08
C HIS A 74 -1.43 -33.59 20.03
N PRO A 75 -1.91 -32.45 20.56
CA PRO A 75 -3.14 -32.41 21.35
C PRO A 75 -4.33 -32.95 20.55
N ALA A 76 -5.26 -33.63 21.22
CA ALA A 76 -6.49 -34.10 20.60
C ALA A 76 -7.28 -32.89 20.06
N VAL A 77 -7.47 -32.82 18.75
CA VAL A 77 -8.28 -31.78 18.11
C VAL A 77 -9.69 -32.31 18.01
N ASP A 78 -10.62 -31.66 18.70
CA ASP A 78 -12.03 -32.04 18.71
C ASP A 78 -12.64 -31.73 17.32
N GLY A 79 -12.86 -32.77 16.51
CA GLY A 79 -13.23 -32.64 15.09
C GLY A 79 -14.56 -31.94 14.81
N ASN A 80 -15.35 -31.65 15.85
CA ASN A 80 -16.62 -30.93 15.78
C ASN A 80 -16.52 -29.44 16.16
N ARG A 81 -15.33 -28.95 16.53
CA ARG A 81 -15.13 -27.55 16.92
C ARG A 81 -14.29 -26.83 15.86
N LEU A 82 -14.84 -25.75 15.30
CA LEU A 82 -14.09 -24.87 14.42
C LEU A 82 -12.83 -24.36 15.15
N PRO A 83 -11.67 -24.24 14.46
CA PRO A 83 -10.49 -23.66 15.07
C PRO A 83 -10.81 -22.23 15.53
N PRO A 84 -10.29 -21.80 16.71
CA PRO A 84 -10.59 -20.49 17.24
C PRO A 84 -10.10 -19.38 16.30
N SER A 85 -10.88 -18.31 16.21
CA SER A 85 -10.49 -17.12 15.45
C SER A 85 -9.28 -16.44 16.09
N ALA A 86 -8.59 -15.55 15.34
CA ALA A 86 -7.48 -14.77 15.89
C ALA A 86 -7.93 -13.94 17.11
N GLU A 87 -9.16 -13.43 17.11
CA GLU A 87 -9.74 -12.67 18.21
C GLU A 87 -10.02 -13.55 19.43
N GLU A 88 -10.54 -14.77 19.23
CA GLU A 88 -10.78 -15.73 20.31
C GLU A 88 -9.46 -16.20 20.96
N LEU A 89 -8.42 -16.43 20.15
CA LEU A 89 -7.08 -16.76 20.65
C LEU A 89 -6.49 -15.60 21.46
N MET A 90 -6.66 -14.37 21.01
CA MET A 90 -6.19 -13.19 21.75
C MET A 90 -6.93 -13.04 23.09
N MET A 91 -8.25 -13.24 23.11
CA MET A 91 -9.03 -13.21 24.35
C MET A 91 -8.61 -14.31 25.34
N GLN A 92 -8.27 -15.51 24.84
CA GLN A 92 -7.70 -16.58 25.67
C GLN A 92 -6.33 -16.21 26.23
N LEU A 93 -5.47 -15.57 25.43
CA LEU A 93 -4.17 -15.09 25.90
C LEU A 93 -4.31 -13.97 26.93
N ASP A 94 -5.23 -13.03 26.74
CA ASP A 94 -5.48 -11.93 27.68
C ASP A 94 -6.05 -12.43 29.02
N SER A 95 -6.89 -13.45 28.97
CA SER A 95 -7.47 -14.08 30.17
C SER A 95 -6.49 -15.00 30.91
N SER A 96 -5.29 -15.23 30.35
CA SER A 96 -4.25 -16.03 31.00
C SER A 96 -3.54 -15.22 32.09
N GLU A 97 -3.84 -15.52 33.36
CA GLU A 97 -3.24 -14.84 34.51
C GLU A 97 -1.71 -14.96 34.55
N GLY A 98 -1.03 -13.81 34.69
CA GLY A 98 0.42 -13.74 34.80
C GLY A 98 1.16 -13.93 33.48
N LEU A 99 0.46 -14.03 32.33
CA LEU A 99 1.12 -14.23 31.04
C LEU A 99 2.10 -13.10 30.72
N ARG A 100 1.78 -11.86 31.09
CA ARG A 100 2.63 -10.70 30.83
C ARG A 100 3.90 -10.71 31.71
N GLU A 101 3.75 -11.09 32.97
CA GLU A 101 4.77 -11.01 34.02
C GLU A 101 5.76 -12.19 34.01
N ARG A 102 5.32 -13.37 33.57
CA ARG A 102 6.17 -14.56 33.50
C ARG A 102 7.33 -14.34 32.53
N GLU A 103 8.53 -14.73 32.95
CA GLU A 103 9.70 -14.71 32.07
C GLU A 103 9.51 -15.71 30.93
N LYS A 104 9.87 -15.27 29.71
CA LYS A 104 9.72 -16.05 28.48
C LYS A 104 11.07 -16.26 27.84
N THR A 105 11.20 -17.31 27.03
CA THR A 105 12.32 -17.41 26.10
C THR A 105 12.24 -16.27 25.09
N PHE A 106 13.35 -15.99 24.42
CA PHE A 106 13.41 -14.98 23.37
C PHE A 106 12.33 -15.21 22.30
N GLU A 107 12.19 -16.45 21.84
CA GLU A 107 11.31 -16.85 20.75
C GLU A 107 9.83 -16.64 21.12
N ILE A 108 9.43 -17.06 22.33
CA ILE A 108 8.05 -16.89 22.81
C ILE A 108 7.73 -15.40 22.95
N ALA A 109 8.65 -14.61 23.51
CA ALA A 109 8.47 -13.17 23.67
C ALA A 109 8.37 -12.45 22.32
N LEU A 110 9.21 -12.81 21.34
CA LEU A 110 9.15 -12.28 19.98
C LEU A 110 7.82 -12.65 19.30
N SER A 111 7.41 -13.92 19.36
CA SER A 111 6.15 -14.36 18.76
C SER A 111 4.94 -13.64 19.33
N LEU A 112 4.85 -13.48 20.67
CA LEU A 112 3.78 -12.70 21.30
C LEU A 112 3.87 -11.22 20.91
N GLY A 113 5.06 -10.63 20.92
CA GLY A 113 5.26 -9.24 20.50
C GLY A 113 4.74 -8.97 19.09
N LYS A 114 5.07 -9.85 18.14
CA LYS A 114 4.59 -9.77 16.75
C LYS A 114 3.08 -9.97 16.65
N LEU A 115 2.54 -10.95 17.38
CA LEU A 115 1.10 -11.23 17.37
C LEU A 115 0.29 -10.01 17.83
N TYR A 116 0.65 -9.40 18.97
CA TYR A 116 -0.04 -8.22 19.48
C TYR A 116 0.15 -7.01 18.55
N TYR A 117 1.35 -6.83 17.99
CA TYR A 117 1.62 -5.76 17.03
C TYR A 117 0.76 -5.87 15.77
N ALA A 118 0.68 -7.06 15.17
CA ALA A 118 -0.11 -7.32 13.97
C ALA A 118 -1.62 -7.08 14.19
N ASN A 119 -2.09 -7.18 15.44
CA ASN A 119 -3.48 -6.88 15.82
C ASN A 119 -3.67 -5.43 16.31
N GLY A 120 -2.70 -4.53 16.07
CA GLY A 120 -2.78 -3.11 16.45
C GLY A 120 -2.64 -2.82 17.95
N ARG A 121 -2.39 -3.85 18.77
CA ARG A 121 -2.23 -3.75 20.23
C ARG A 121 -0.80 -3.40 20.59
N ASN A 122 -0.40 -2.19 20.18
CA ASN A 122 0.98 -1.72 20.24
C ASN A 122 1.54 -1.64 21.67
N ALA A 123 0.75 -1.20 22.66
CA ALA A 123 1.21 -1.07 24.04
C ALA A 123 1.53 -2.44 24.68
N GLU A 124 0.74 -3.45 24.38
CA GLU A 124 0.95 -4.83 24.80
C GLU A 124 2.12 -5.48 24.05
N ALA A 125 2.20 -5.24 22.74
CA ALA A 125 3.33 -5.68 21.93
C ALA A 125 4.66 -5.19 22.50
N LEU A 126 4.75 -3.92 22.90
CA LEU A 126 5.96 -3.33 23.47
C LEU A 126 6.46 -4.04 24.74
N ALA A 127 5.57 -4.63 25.53
CA ALA A 127 5.96 -5.36 26.73
C ALA A 127 6.68 -6.66 26.39
N TYR A 128 6.13 -7.43 25.44
CA TYR A 128 6.74 -8.69 25.00
C TYR A 128 7.99 -8.44 24.15
N LEU A 129 7.97 -7.45 23.26
CA LEU A 129 9.16 -7.03 22.50
C LEU A 129 10.28 -6.53 23.42
N GLY A 130 9.93 -5.86 24.53
CA GLY A 130 10.90 -5.47 25.57
C GLY A 130 11.57 -6.68 26.23
N GLN A 131 10.80 -7.73 26.54
CA GLN A 131 11.34 -8.99 27.07
C GLN A 131 12.26 -9.68 26.05
N ALA A 132 11.84 -9.79 24.79
CA ALA A 132 12.66 -10.35 23.72
C ALA A 132 13.97 -9.56 23.52
N GLN A 133 13.89 -8.23 23.52
CA GLN A 133 15.06 -7.37 23.38
C GLN A 133 16.04 -7.62 24.54
N ALA A 134 15.55 -7.67 25.79
CA ALA A 134 16.38 -7.92 26.96
C ALA A 134 17.09 -9.28 26.90
N LYS A 135 16.43 -10.33 26.37
CA LYS A 135 17.05 -11.64 26.13
C LYS A 135 18.17 -11.60 25.08
N SER A 136 18.08 -10.70 24.10
CA SER A 136 19.11 -10.54 23.07
C SER A 136 20.26 -9.60 23.42
N ASP A 137 20.17 -8.85 24.53
CA ASP A 137 21.16 -7.83 24.88
C ASP A 137 22.56 -8.39 25.17
N GLY A 138 22.65 -9.61 25.72
CA GLY A 138 23.92 -10.31 25.94
C GLY A 138 24.66 -10.58 24.62
N VAL A 139 23.97 -11.21 23.66
CA VAL A 139 24.49 -11.48 22.31
C VAL A 139 24.90 -10.19 21.60
N ARG A 140 24.08 -9.14 21.73
CA ARG A 140 24.37 -7.83 21.12
C ARG A 140 25.62 -7.19 21.70
N ALA A 141 25.77 -7.20 23.03
CA ALA A 141 26.96 -6.69 23.69
C ALA A 141 28.22 -7.45 23.25
N LEU A 142 28.11 -8.79 23.15
CA LEU A 142 29.18 -9.64 22.64
C LEU A 142 29.56 -9.30 21.19
N PHE A 143 28.57 -9.14 20.31
CA PHE A 143 28.79 -8.74 18.92
C PHE A 143 29.50 -7.39 18.84
N LEU A 144 29.02 -6.36 19.54
CA LEU A 144 29.62 -5.02 19.50
C LEU A 144 31.05 -5.00 20.05
N ALA A 145 31.30 -5.73 21.13
CA ALA A 145 32.66 -5.88 21.68
C ALA A 145 33.59 -6.58 20.68
N SER A 146 33.11 -7.64 20.02
CA SER A 146 33.90 -8.40 19.04
C SER A 146 34.14 -7.59 17.77
N ARG A 147 33.12 -6.87 17.28
CA ARG A 147 33.21 -5.94 16.14
C ARG A 147 34.20 -4.81 16.43
N LYS A 148 34.18 -4.24 17.63
CA LYS A 148 35.13 -3.20 18.04
C LYS A 148 36.59 -3.70 17.98
N LYS A 149 36.85 -4.93 18.42
CA LYS A 149 38.17 -5.57 18.34
C LYS A 149 38.58 -5.88 16.89
N LEU A 150 37.62 -6.28 16.07
CA LEU A 150 37.83 -6.62 14.66
C LEU A 150 38.10 -5.38 13.78
N GLY A 151 37.63 -4.20 14.19
CA GLY A 151 37.87 -2.93 13.50
C GLY A 151 37.16 -2.86 12.14
N LYS A 152 37.91 -2.51 11.09
CA LYS A 152 37.37 -2.35 9.73
C LYS A 152 37.19 -3.66 8.98
N THR A 153 37.68 -4.77 9.52
CA THR A 153 37.56 -6.06 8.85
C THR A 153 36.07 -6.46 8.74
N PRO A 154 35.59 -6.81 7.55
CA PRO A 154 34.21 -7.26 7.37
C PRO A 154 33.92 -8.47 8.26
N VAL A 155 32.71 -8.52 8.82
CA VAL A 155 32.25 -9.71 9.56
C VAL A 155 31.75 -10.73 8.55
N ALA A 156 32.30 -11.93 8.62
CA ALA A 156 31.92 -13.04 7.77
C ALA A 156 30.45 -13.45 7.95
N THR A 157 29.93 -14.26 7.02
CA THR A 157 28.61 -14.90 7.20
C THR A 157 28.70 -16.04 8.20
N ALA A 158 27.55 -16.57 8.62
CA ALA A 158 27.50 -17.70 9.56
C ALA A 158 28.17 -18.96 8.98
N GLU A 159 27.99 -19.19 7.67
CA GLU A 159 28.53 -20.33 6.93
C GLU A 159 30.04 -20.21 6.79
N ALA A 160 30.53 -19.04 6.35
CA ALA A 160 31.96 -18.80 6.20
C ALA A 160 32.71 -18.88 7.54
N ALA A 161 32.04 -18.52 8.64
CA ALA A 161 32.59 -18.67 9.98
C ALA A 161 32.40 -20.08 10.57
N ASN A 162 31.65 -20.98 9.92
CA ASN A 162 31.28 -22.32 10.40
C ASN A 162 30.55 -22.29 11.76
N CYS A 163 29.57 -21.40 11.93
CA CYS A 163 28.81 -21.28 13.19
C CYS A 163 27.96 -22.51 13.50
N GLY A 164 27.59 -23.31 12.49
CA GLY A 164 26.87 -24.57 12.67
C GLY A 164 25.43 -24.42 13.13
N PHE A 165 24.80 -23.27 12.85
CA PHE A 165 23.44 -23.00 13.27
C PHE A 165 22.40 -23.73 12.42
N THR A 166 21.34 -24.19 13.07
CA THR A 166 20.19 -24.80 12.40
C THR A 166 18.97 -23.87 12.42
N PRO A 167 18.05 -23.97 11.44
CA PRO A 167 16.80 -23.22 11.47
C PRO A 167 16.03 -23.46 12.78
N GLY A 168 15.53 -22.39 13.40
CA GLY A 168 14.78 -22.46 14.66
C GLY A 168 15.63 -22.77 15.91
N GLN A 169 16.96 -22.77 15.80
CA GLN A 169 17.82 -22.91 16.98
C GLN A 169 17.58 -21.75 17.95
N ALA A 170 17.47 -22.07 19.25
CA ALA A 170 17.20 -21.08 20.29
C ALA A 170 18.36 -20.09 20.44
N LEU A 171 18.02 -18.83 20.73
CA LEU A 171 18.99 -17.73 20.85
C LEU A 171 20.09 -18.04 21.88
N ASP A 172 19.73 -18.57 23.04
CA ASP A 172 20.69 -18.90 24.11
C ASP A 172 21.73 -19.94 23.66
N ALA A 173 21.32 -20.89 22.82
CA ALA A 173 22.23 -21.89 22.26
C ALA A 173 23.16 -21.27 21.21
N MET A 174 22.65 -20.36 20.37
CA MET A 174 23.46 -19.63 19.39
C MET A 174 24.44 -18.68 20.09
N GLU A 175 24.02 -18.05 21.19
CA GLU A 175 24.84 -17.21 22.05
C GLU A 175 26.02 -18.01 22.62
N ALA A 176 25.76 -19.20 23.15
CA ALA A 176 26.80 -20.06 23.74
C ALA A 176 27.93 -20.36 22.73
N VAL A 177 27.61 -20.59 21.46
CA VAL A 177 28.60 -20.79 20.39
C VAL A 177 29.46 -19.55 20.19
N ALA A 178 28.83 -18.37 20.10
CA ALA A 178 29.56 -17.10 19.93
C ALA A 178 30.44 -16.80 21.15
N GLN A 179 29.94 -17.04 22.37
CA GLN A 179 30.70 -16.85 23.60
C GLN A 179 31.89 -17.80 23.69
N ALA A 180 31.73 -19.07 23.31
CA ALA A 180 32.81 -20.04 23.29
C ALA A 180 33.96 -19.59 22.38
N ARG A 181 33.64 -19.08 21.19
CA ARG A 181 34.63 -18.52 20.26
C ARG A 181 35.33 -17.29 20.83
N ALA A 182 34.58 -16.39 21.46
CA ALA A 182 35.16 -15.21 22.09
C ALA A 182 36.13 -15.59 23.21
N LYS A 183 35.81 -16.61 24.02
CA LYS A 183 36.69 -17.16 25.06
C LYS A 183 37.94 -17.83 24.47
N ALA A 184 37.82 -18.46 23.32
CA ALA A 184 38.94 -19.06 22.58
C ALA A 184 39.82 -18.04 21.83
N GLY A 185 39.50 -16.74 21.88
CA GLY A 185 40.24 -15.69 21.17
C GLY A 185 39.88 -15.54 19.69
N ASP A 186 38.97 -16.36 19.16
CA ASP A 186 38.45 -16.26 17.79
C ASP A 186 37.48 -15.07 17.68
N THR A 187 38.06 -13.86 17.61
CA THR A 187 37.29 -12.60 17.55
C THR A 187 36.45 -12.50 16.29
N ALA A 188 36.98 -12.96 15.15
CA ALA A 188 36.28 -12.90 13.87
C ALA A 188 35.07 -13.85 13.84
N GLY A 189 35.25 -15.10 14.30
CA GLY A 189 34.16 -16.06 14.40
C GLY A 189 33.16 -15.70 15.49
N ALA A 190 33.60 -15.15 16.63
CA ALA A 190 32.69 -14.63 17.65
C ALA A 190 31.79 -13.52 17.08
N ALA A 191 32.36 -12.56 16.35
CA ALA A 191 31.59 -11.50 15.71
C ALA A 191 30.61 -12.04 14.65
N ALA A 192 31.05 -13.01 13.83
CA ALA A 192 30.19 -13.62 12.81
C ALA A 192 29.03 -14.40 13.41
N CYS A 193 29.29 -15.27 14.38
CA CYS A 193 28.26 -16.08 15.02
C CYS A 193 27.32 -15.25 15.91
N ALA A 194 27.83 -14.23 16.60
CA ALA A 194 26.97 -13.31 17.36
C ALA A 194 26.06 -12.50 16.43
N ARG A 195 26.58 -12.01 15.29
CA ARG A 195 25.73 -11.31 14.30
C ARG A 195 24.64 -12.21 13.74
N ALA A 196 24.98 -13.45 13.40
CA ALA A 196 24.02 -14.42 12.89
C ALA A 196 22.96 -14.80 13.94
N ALA A 197 23.36 -14.95 15.22
CA ALA A 197 22.44 -15.15 16.33
C ALA A 197 21.46 -13.97 16.53
N LEU A 198 21.88 -12.75 16.21
CA LEU A 198 21.04 -11.56 16.30
C LEU A 198 20.07 -11.37 15.12
N ALA A 199 20.11 -12.20 14.07
CA ALA A 199 19.23 -11.99 12.92
C ALA A 199 17.74 -11.90 13.31
N PRO A 200 17.19 -12.78 14.18
CA PRO A 200 15.81 -12.63 14.69
C PRO A 200 15.63 -11.40 15.60
N ALA A 201 16.68 -10.99 16.31
CA ALA A 201 16.63 -9.82 17.21
C ALA A 201 16.58 -8.49 16.44
N LEU A 202 17.07 -8.43 15.19
CA LEU A 202 16.88 -7.27 14.32
C LEU A 202 15.39 -6.99 14.09
N GLU A 203 14.60 -8.04 13.89
CA GLU A 203 13.15 -7.91 13.74
C GLU A 203 12.51 -7.39 15.03
N VAL A 204 12.94 -7.84 16.22
CA VAL A 204 12.47 -7.30 17.50
C VAL A 204 12.66 -5.79 17.55
N ASP A 205 13.87 -5.31 17.26
CA ASP A 205 14.22 -3.89 17.31
C ASP A 205 13.41 -3.07 16.28
N VAL A 206 13.20 -3.60 15.06
CA VAL A 206 12.38 -2.95 14.02
C VAL A 206 10.90 -2.88 14.42
N VAL A 207 10.29 -4.00 14.84
CA VAL A 207 8.87 -4.05 15.21
C VAL A 207 8.63 -3.19 16.45
N ARG A 208 9.56 -3.19 17.41
CA ARG A 208 9.51 -2.30 18.57
C ARG A 208 9.59 -0.83 18.16
N GLY A 209 10.46 -0.49 17.20
CA GLY A 209 10.54 0.85 16.63
C GLY A 209 9.21 1.29 16.00
N ASN A 210 8.59 0.42 15.22
CA ASN A 210 7.27 0.68 14.61
C ASN A 210 6.19 0.88 15.68
N ALA A 211 6.12 -0.01 16.68
CA ALA A 211 5.15 0.07 17.76
C ALA A 211 5.31 1.35 18.60
N LEU A 212 6.56 1.77 18.89
CA LEU A 212 6.86 3.04 19.57
C LEU A 212 6.42 4.24 18.73
N TYR A 213 6.67 4.22 17.42
CA TYR A 213 6.22 5.27 16.51
C TYR A 213 4.70 5.40 16.50
N LEU A 214 3.96 4.28 16.42
CA LEU A 214 2.50 4.28 16.46
C LEU A 214 1.94 4.74 17.82
N GLN A 215 2.71 4.62 18.90
CA GLN A 215 2.38 5.18 20.21
C GLN A 215 2.79 6.67 20.36
N GLY A 216 3.35 7.27 19.31
CA GLY A 216 3.81 8.67 19.32
C GLY A 216 5.18 8.88 19.98
N ASP A 217 5.87 7.81 20.41
CA ASP A 217 7.21 7.88 21.00
C ASP A 217 8.29 7.79 19.92
N SER A 218 8.39 8.85 19.12
CA SER A 218 9.38 8.93 18.03
C SER A 218 10.83 8.88 18.53
N ALA A 219 11.10 9.37 19.74
CA ALA A 219 12.46 9.41 20.28
C ALA A 219 12.98 8.01 20.59
N ASN A 220 12.17 7.16 21.23
CA ASN A 220 12.56 5.78 21.47
C ASN A 220 12.44 4.89 20.21
N ALA A 221 11.53 5.21 19.29
CA ALA A 221 11.48 4.54 17.99
C ALA A 221 12.79 4.71 17.19
N LEU A 222 13.34 5.93 17.12
CA LEU A 222 14.66 6.17 16.50
C LEU A 222 15.76 5.34 17.15
N LYS A 223 15.79 5.23 18.48
CA LYS A 223 16.76 4.39 19.20
C LYS A 223 16.61 2.90 18.87
N ALA A 224 15.38 2.44 18.70
CA ALA A 224 15.11 1.04 18.36
C ALA A 224 15.62 0.71 16.94
N TYR A 225 15.32 1.55 15.94
CA TYR A 225 15.89 1.33 14.60
C TYR A 225 17.42 1.46 14.59
N ALA A 226 17.99 2.43 15.31
CA ALA A 226 19.43 2.58 15.43
C ALA A 226 20.08 1.33 16.04
N ARG A 227 19.43 0.67 17.02
CA ARG A 227 19.92 -0.59 17.60
C ARG A 227 20.07 -1.69 16.55
N ALA A 228 19.11 -1.83 15.63
CA ALA A 228 19.18 -2.79 14.53
C ALA A 228 20.30 -2.43 13.54
N LEU A 229 20.42 -1.16 13.18
CA LEU A 229 21.45 -0.65 12.25
C LEU A 229 22.88 -0.77 12.78
N GLU A 230 23.08 -0.74 14.11
CA GLU A 230 24.38 -1.03 14.72
C GLU A 230 24.85 -2.47 14.49
N VAL A 231 23.93 -3.41 14.30
CA VAL A 231 24.23 -4.83 14.04
C VAL A 231 24.31 -5.10 12.54
N ASP A 232 23.32 -4.64 11.79
CA ASP A 232 23.30 -4.69 10.34
C ASP A 232 22.99 -3.31 9.72
N PRO A 233 24.02 -2.59 9.26
CA PRO A 233 23.85 -1.28 8.62
C PRO A 233 23.06 -1.32 7.29
N ARG A 234 22.74 -2.51 6.77
CA ARG A 234 22.01 -2.70 5.52
C ARG A 234 20.60 -3.24 5.72
N GLN A 235 20.16 -3.39 6.97
CA GLN A 235 18.81 -3.86 7.28
C GLN A 235 17.79 -2.89 6.66
N GLU A 236 16.97 -3.40 5.74
CA GLU A 236 16.09 -2.58 4.91
C GLU A 236 15.00 -1.83 5.70
N GLU A 237 14.21 -2.53 6.52
CA GLU A 237 13.14 -1.95 7.34
C GLU A 237 13.65 -0.88 8.31
N ALA A 238 14.79 -1.12 8.95
CA ALA A 238 15.42 -0.23 9.90
C ALA A 238 15.96 1.01 9.19
N LEU A 239 16.60 0.85 8.02
CA LEU A 239 17.03 1.98 7.20
C LEU A 239 15.83 2.84 6.78
N TYR A 240 14.75 2.20 6.32
CA TYR A 240 13.54 2.90 5.91
C TYR A 240 12.86 3.63 7.08
N GLY A 241 12.60 2.92 8.18
CA GLY A 241 11.92 3.43 9.36
C GLY A 241 12.69 4.56 10.05
N HIS A 242 14.00 4.37 10.26
CA HIS A 242 14.87 5.38 10.86
C HIS A 242 14.94 6.66 10.00
N SER A 243 15.18 6.51 8.70
CA SER A 243 15.34 7.64 7.78
C SER A 243 14.03 8.43 7.61
N SER A 244 12.91 7.72 7.48
CA SER A 244 11.59 8.34 7.42
C SER A 244 11.31 9.15 8.68
N LEU A 245 11.58 8.55 9.85
CA LEU A 245 11.29 9.19 11.13
C LEU A 245 12.18 10.40 11.40
N LEU A 246 13.47 10.34 11.02
CA LEU A 246 14.36 11.50 11.05
C LEU A 246 13.85 12.64 10.17
N PHE A 247 13.41 12.32 8.95
CA PHE A 247 12.89 13.35 8.03
C PHE A 247 11.59 13.98 8.54
N GLU A 248 10.68 13.17 9.10
CA GLU A 248 9.40 13.62 9.61
C GLU A 248 9.54 14.51 10.86
N THR A 249 10.33 14.05 11.84
CA THR A 249 10.39 14.66 13.17
C THR A 249 11.53 15.67 13.32
N GLN A 250 12.59 15.55 12.52
CA GLN A 250 13.78 16.39 12.61
C GLN A 250 14.05 17.15 11.30
N GLY A 251 13.00 17.50 10.55
CA GLY A 251 13.10 18.18 9.25
C GLY A 251 13.75 19.57 9.25
N GLU A 252 13.98 20.16 10.43
CA GLU A 252 14.74 21.42 10.57
C GLU A 252 16.22 21.20 10.91
N ASN A 253 16.58 19.99 11.35
CA ASN A 253 17.95 19.65 11.69
C ASN A 253 18.68 19.15 10.44
N LEU A 254 19.54 19.98 9.87
CA LEU A 254 20.29 19.66 8.65
C LEU A 254 21.16 18.41 8.78
N GLN A 255 21.69 18.12 9.98
CA GLN A 255 22.48 16.90 10.19
C GLN A 255 21.59 15.65 10.19
N ALA A 256 20.40 15.73 10.79
CA ALA A 256 19.42 14.66 10.76
C ALA A 256 18.92 14.41 9.34
N LEU A 257 18.68 15.48 8.56
CA LEU A 257 18.34 15.37 7.14
C LEU A 257 19.43 14.67 6.33
N LYS A 258 20.71 15.02 6.53
CA LYS A 258 21.83 14.31 5.87
C LYS A 258 21.82 12.82 6.22
N SER A 259 21.69 12.49 7.50
CA SER A 259 21.63 11.11 7.97
C SER A 259 20.42 10.35 7.40
N ALA A 260 19.25 10.99 7.31
CA ALA A 260 18.05 10.40 6.69
C ALA A 260 18.27 10.11 5.20
N ARG A 261 18.88 11.05 4.47
CA ARG A 261 19.22 10.85 3.06
C ARG A 261 20.19 9.69 2.88
N GLU A 262 21.28 9.67 3.66
CA GLU A 262 22.28 8.60 3.64
C GLU A 262 21.65 7.23 3.90
N GLY A 263 20.67 7.15 4.81
CA GLY A 263 19.94 5.91 5.09
C GLY A 263 19.07 5.45 3.92
N PHE A 264 18.35 6.35 3.24
CA PHE A 264 17.61 6.00 2.02
C PHE A 264 18.52 5.62 0.86
N ASP A 265 19.64 6.32 0.67
CA ASP A 265 20.63 6.00 -0.36
C ASP A 265 21.28 4.63 -0.09
N ALA A 266 21.55 4.32 1.19
CA ALA A 266 22.06 3.01 1.62
C ALA A 266 21.02 1.89 1.37
N LEU A 267 19.73 2.14 1.61
CA LEU A 267 18.66 1.20 1.33
C LEU A 267 18.61 0.86 -0.15
N VAL A 268 18.58 1.87 -1.01
CA VAL A 268 18.53 1.71 -2.47
C VAL A 268 19.78 0.98 -2.98
N THR A 269 20.94 1.26 -2.40
CA THR A 269 22.21 0.62 -2.78
C THR A 269 22.25 -0.84 -2.35
N ALA A 270 21.76 -1.15 -1.14
CA ALA A 270 21.76 -2.51 -0.62
C ALA A 270 20.66 -3.39 -1.24
N ASN A 271 19.49 -2.80 -1.54
CA ASN A 271 18.28 -3.50 -1.97
C ASN A 271 17.64 -2.80 -3.20
N PRO A 272 18.31 -2.79 -4.37
CA PRO A 272 17.86 -2.04 -5.54
C PRO A 272 16.51 -2.49 -6.11
N GLU A 273 16.17 -3.77 -5.93
CA GLU A 273 14.93 -4.42 -6.37
C GLU A 273 13.82 -4.42 -5.31
N SER A 274 14.06 -3.85 -4.12
CA SER A 274 13.03 -3.75 -3.09
C SER A 274 11.84 -2.93 -3.59
N GLN A 275 10.63 -3.34 -3.20
CA GLN A 275 9.41 -2.56 -3.43
C GLN A 275 9.47 -1.17 -2.79
N ARG A 276 10.32 -0.98 -1.76
CA ARG A 276 10.57 0.32 -1.12
C ARG A 276 11.58 1.17 -1.87
N ALA A 277 12.39 0.61 -2.77
CA ALA A 277 13.46 1.33 -3.44
C ALA A 277 12.97 2.56 -4.24
N PRO A 278 11.85 2.51 -5.01
CA PRO A 278 11.33 3.69 -5.70
C PRO A 278 10.97 4.83 -4.73
N MET A 279 10.26 4.51 -3.65
CA MET A 279 9.85 5.47 -2.63
C MET A 279 11.05 6.03 -1.85
N ALA A 280 12.05 5.19 -1.54
CA ALA A 280 13.29 5.63 -0.91
C ALA A 280 14.09 6.61 -1.80
N ARG A 281 14.14 6.36 -3.13
CA ARG A 281 14.76 7.31 -4.08
C ARG A 281 14.05 8.66 -4.07
N GLU A 282 12.71 8.65 -4.11
CA GLU A 282 11.92 9.89 -4.05
C GLU A 282 12.15 10.65 -2.75
N LEU A 283 12.14 9.95 -1.61
CA LEU A 283 12.37 10.56 -0.29
C LEU A 283 13.80 11.11 -0.17
N SER A 284 14.81 10.40 -0.68
CA SER A 284 16.19 10.89 -0.74
C SER A 284 16.31 12.20 -1.53
N GLN A 285 15.70 12.26 -2.72
CA GLN A 285 15.66 13.48 -3.55
C GLN A 285 14.94 14.63 -2.83
N ARG A 286 13.79 14.35 -2.21
CA ARG A 286 13.03 15.34 -1.45
C ARG A 286 13.84 15.90 -0.28
N ILE A 287 14.59 15.06 0.41
CA ILE A 287 15.49 15.47 1.49
C ILE A 287 16.64 16.31 0.93
N GLU A 288 17.20 15.98 -0.23
CA GLU A 288 18.21 16.81 -0.89
C GLU A 288 17.69 18.22 -1.20
N GLU A 289 16.47 18.35 -1.75
CA GLU A 289 15.84 19.65 -1.96
C GLU A 289 15.59 20.38 -0.63
N THR A 290 15.19 19.64 0.41
CA THR A 290 14.98 20.19 1.74
C THR A 290 16.28 20.73 2.34
N LEU A 291 17.40 20.03 2.14
CA LEU A 291 18.73 20.47 2.53
C LEU A 291 19.15 21.72 1.76
N LYS A 292 18.93 21.78 0.45
CA LYS A 292 19.21 22.96 -0.39
C LYS A 292 18.41 24.18 0.05
N ALA A 293 17.16 23.99 0.45
CA ALA A 293 16.32 25.06 1.00
C ALA A 293 16.74 25.49 2.41
N GLY A 294 17.60 24.73 3.09
CA GLY A 294 18.04 25.01 4.45
C GLY A 294 17.02 24.63 5.53
N GLY A 295 16.21 23.60 5.30
CA GLY A 295 15.24 23.05 6.25
C GLY A 295 13.84 22.89 5.68
N ARG A 296 13.03 22.03 6.31
CA ARG A 296 11.69 21.65 5.85
C ARG A 296 10.73 22.82 5.76
N LYS A 297 10.75 23.75 6.72
CA LYS A 297 9.94 24.98 6.66
C LYS A 297 10.21 25.81 5.42
N LYS A 298 11.48 26.04 5.08
CA LYS A 298 11.88 26.83 3.91
C LYS A 298 11.54 26.10 2.60
N TRP A 299 11.73 24.79 2.57
CA TRP A 299 11.34 23.97 1.42
C TRP A 299 9.82 23.97 1.19
N LEU A 300 9.02 23.86 2.25
CA LEU A 300 7.56 23.98 2.13
C LEU A 300 7.14 25.37 1.65
N ALA A 301 7.80 26.43 2.13
CA ALA A 301 7.55 27.79 1.68
C ALA A 301 7.91 27.98 0.20
N SER A 302 9.05 27.44 -0.27
CA SER A 302 9.43 27.51 -1.69
C SER A 302 8.44 26.75 -2.56
N ARG A 303 7.99 25.55 -2.14
CA ARG A 303 6.96 24.78 -2.86
C ARG A 303 5.61 25.49 -2.92
N ALA A 304 5.23 26.19 -1.85
CA ALA A 304 4.03 27.01 -1.82
C ALA A 304 4.16 28.23 -2.74
N ALA A 305 5.31 28.90 -2.75
CA ALA A 305 5.62 29.99 -3.66
C ALA A 305 5.61 29.54 -5.13
N ASP A 306 6.24 28.42 -5.45
CA ASP A 306 6.22 27.82 -6.79
C ASP A 306 4.79 27.48 -7.23
N ARG A 307 3.97 26.96 -6.31
CA ARG A 307 2.54 26.70 -6.58
C ARG A 307 1.81 28.01 -6.87
N GLN A 308 2.06 29.05 -6.08
CA GLN A 308 1.43 30.36 -6.28
C GLN A 308 1.86 30.97 -7.63
N VAL A 309 3.12 30.85 -8.01
CA VAL A 309 3.63 31.29 -9.32
C VAL A 309 2.99 30.50 -10.45
N ARG A 310 2.89 29.17 -10.34
CA ARG A 310 2.18 28.35 -11.34
C ARG A 310 0.72 28.77 -11.46
N LEU A 311 0.04 28.98 -10.34
CA LEU A 311 -1.36 29.40 -10.30
C LEU A 311 -1.55 30.85 -10.80
N SER A 312 -0.57 31.74 -10.64
CA SER A 312 -0.64 33.12 -11.16
C SER A 312 -0.25 33.23 -12.63
N GLN A 313 0.61 32.33 -13.12
CA GLN A 313 0.92 32.17 -14.54
C GLN A 313 -0.19 31.43 -15.29
N SER A 314 -1.04 30.65 -14.61
CA SER A 314 -2.14 29.92 -15.23
C SER A 314 -3.20 30.82 -15.89
N PRO A 315 -3.62 31.98 -15.31
CA PRO A 315 -4.44 32.98 -16.01
C PRO A 315 -3.70 33.70 -17.13
N ALA A 316 -2.43 34.06 -16.94
CA ALA A 316 -1.65 34.82 -17.91
C ALA A 316 -1.29 34.00 -19.16
N GLN A 317 -1.04 32.69 -19.01
CA GLN A 317 -0.86 31.76 -20.12
C GLN A 317 -2.20 31.30 -20.71
N ALA A 318 -3.29 31.26 -19.92
CA ALA A 318 -4.64 31.05 -20.44
C ALA A 318 -5.16 32.23 -21.28
N ALA A 319 -4.69 33.45 -21.03
CA ALA A 319 -5.01 34.63 -21.84
C ALA A 319 -4.25 34.70 -23.18
N ALA A 320 -3.19 33.89 -23.36
CA ALA A 320 -2.38 33.83 -24.57
C ALA A 320 -2.76 32.68 -25.53
N LEU A 321 -3.65 31.78 -25.10
CA LEU A 321 -4.21 30.72 -25.93
C LEU A 321 -5.59 31.16 -26.44
N PRO A 322 -5.93 30.89 -27.72
CA PRO A 322 -7.29 31.11 -28.19
C PRO A 322 -8.27 30.35 -27.28
N PRO A 323 -9.45 30.92 -26.97
CA PRO A 323 -10.47 30.29 -26.10
C PRO A 323 -10.84 28.85 -26.49
N ASP A 324 -10.56 28.48 -27.75
CA ASP A 324 -10.94 27.22 -28.39
C ASP A 324 -9.82 26.19 -28.52
N ALA A 325 -8.62 26.43 -27.99
CA ALA A 325 -7.54 25.44 -28.01
C ALA A 325 -7.67 24.46 -26.82
N PRO A 326 -7.92 23.16 -27.04
CA PRO A 326 -7.87 22.19 -25.95
C PRO A 326 -6.46 22.18 -25.35
N ARG A 327 -6.36 22.53 -24.07
CA ARG A 327 -5.08 22.53 -23.34
C ARG A 327 -4.53 21.09 -23.30
N PRO A 328 -3.36 20.81 -23.89
CA PRO A 328 -2.74 19.50 -23.73
C PRO A 328 -2.42 19.29 -22.24
N LEU A 329 -2.84 18.14 -21.70
CA LEU A 329 -2.45 17.71 -20.36
C LEU A 329 -0.94 17.50 -20.36
N THR A 330 -0.19 18.31 -19.63
CA THR A 330 1.25 18.08 -19.49
C THR A 330 1.49 16.84 -18.61
N PRO A 331 2.63 16.14 -18.76
CA PRO A 331 2.97 15.00 -17.90
C PRO A 331 2.89 15.34 -16.40
N GLU A 332 3.28 16.56 -16.03
CA GLU A 332 3.23 17.04 -14.64
C GLU A 332 1.79 17.26 -14.16
N MET A 333 0.88 17.66 -15.05
CA MET A 333 -0.54 17.76 -14.71
C MET A 333 -1.17 16.38 -14.53
N VAL A 334 -0.78 15.41 -15.36
CA VAL A 334 -1.22 14.02 -15.22
C VAL A 334 -0.69 13.42 -13.91
N ASP A 335 0.58 13.64 -13.58
CA ASP A 335 1.18 13.17 -12.33
C ASP A 335 0.57 13.85 -11.10
N ALA A 336 0.31 15.16 -11.17
CA ALA A 336 -0.37 15.88 -10.10
C ALA A 336 -1.78 15.34 -9.84
N VAL A 337 -2.52 15.01 -10.89
CA VAL A 337 -3.85 14.41 -10.79
C VAL A 337 -3.77 13.00 -10.19
N LYS A 338 -2.82 12.17 -10.64
CA LYS A 338 -2.61 10.81 -10.10
C LYS A 338 -2.21 10.80 -8.62
N ASN A 339 -1.43 11.79 -8.20
CA ASN A 339 -0.89 11.88 -6.83
C ASN A 339 -1.80 12.70 -5.88
N THR A 340 -2.97 13.16 -6.33
CA THR A 340 -3.94 13.84 -5.47
C THR A 340 -4.73 12.81 -4.69
N GLU A 341 -4.77 12.95 -3.35
CA GLU A 341 -5.56 12.08 -2.47
C GLU A 341 -7.07 12.20 -2.81
N ARG A 342 -7.74 11.05 -2.99
CA ARG A 342 -9.18 10.99 -3.30
C ARG A 342 -10.00 11.11 -2.03
N THR A 343 -10.14 12.33 -1.51
CA THR A 343 -10.95 12.59 -0.32
C THR A 343 -12.46 12.58 -0.67
N PRO A 344 -13.35 12.27 0.30
CA PRO A 344 -14.79 12.32 0.08
C PRO A 344 -15.28 13.69 -0.41
N GLU A 345 -14.65 14.77 0.03
CA GLU A 345 -15.00 16.13 -0.38
C GLU A 345 -14.64 16.38 -1.85
N LEU A 346 -13.50 15.84 -2.31
CA LEU A 346 -13.12 15.90 -3.72
C LEU A 346 -14.11 15.12 -4.58
N GLU A 347 -14.46 13.90 -4.19
CA GLU A 347 -15.44 13.09 -4.92
C GLU A 347 -16.81 13.76 -4.99
N ALA A 348 -17.29 14.34 -3.88
CA ALA A 348 -18.53 15.11 -3.85
C ALA A 348 -18.47 16.34 -4.77
N GLY A 349 -17.33 17.05 -4.79
CA GLY A 349 -17.11 18.18 -5.68
C GLY A 349 -17.09 17.77 -7.17
N LEU A 350 -16.47 16.63 -7.50
CA LEU A 350 -16.45 16.09 -8.86
C LEU A 350 -17.85 15.65 -9.31
N ALA A 351 -18.61 14.97 -8.44
CA ALA A 351 -20.00 14.59 -8.72
C ALA A 351 -20.86 15.83 -9.01
N LYS A 352 -20.71 16.89 -8.20
CA LYS A 352 -21.41 18.16 -8.41
C LYS A 352 -21.08 18.78 -9.78
N LEU A 353 -19.82 18.74 -10.21
CA LEU A 353 -19.42 19.25 -11.53
C LEU A 353 -20.08 18.47 -12.67
N VAL A 354 -20.27 17.16 -12.52
CA VAL A 354 -20.99 16.35 -13.51
C VAL A 354 -22.46 16.76 -13.58
N ASP A 355 -23.12 16.93 -12.42
CA ASP A 355 -24.52 17.37 -12.35
C ASP A 355 -24.71 18.77 -12.97
N GLU A 356 -23.83 19.72 -12.64
CA GLU A 356 -23.81 21.06 -13.24
C GLU A 356 -23.55 20.98 -14.75
N GLY A 357 -22.63 20.11 -15.20
CA GLY A 357 -22.35 19.90 -16.62
C GLY A 357 -23.59 19.44 -17.41
N GLU A 358 -24.40 18.53 -16.85
CA GLU A 358 -25.64 18.07 -17.47
C GLU A 358 -26.71 19.16 -17.48
N GLU A 359 -26.77 19.97 -16.41
CA GLU A 359 -27.63 21.14 -16.36
C GLU A 359 -27.29 22.13 -17.47
N HIS A 360 -25.98 22.35 -17.71
CA HIS A 360 -25.51 23.16 -18.82
C HIS A 360 -25.88 22.57 -20.18
N LEU A 361 -25.73 21.25 -20.37
CA LEU A 361 -26.13 20.57 -21.60
C LEU A 361 -27.62 20.72 -21.89
N ALA A 362 -28.49 20.51 -20.89
CA ALA A 362 -29.94 20.63 -21.05
C ALA A 362 -30.39 22.05 -21.46
N HIS A 363 -29.56 23.07 -21.21
CA HIS A 363 -29.79 24.44 -21.63
C HIS A 363 -29.04 24.83 -22.92
N GLY A 364 -28.41 23.88 -23.60
CA GLY A 364 -27.58 24.13 -24.79
C GLY A 364 -26.30 24.92 -24.53
N ARG A 365 -25.88 25.07 -23.26
CA ARG A 365 -24.65 25.74 -22.83
C ARG A 365 -23.47 24.79 -22.94
N TYR A 366 -23.13 24.40 -24.17
CA TYR A 366 -22.15 23.35 -24.43
C TYR A 366 -20.72 23.72 -24.03
N GLN A 367 -20.35 25.01 -24.03
CA GLN A 367 -18.99 25.44 -23.64
C GLN A 367 -18.78 25.27 -22.13
N GLU A 368 -19.76 25.66 -21.33
CA GLU A 368 -19.74 25.57 -19.88
C GLU A 368 -19.84 24.10 -19.43
N ALA A 369 -20.66 23.29 -20.13
CA ALA A 369 -20.69 21.84 -19.91
C ALA A 369 -19.31 21.21 -20.15
N LEU A 370 -18.66 21.55 -21.27
CA LEU A 370 -17.31 21.06 -21.58
C LEU A 370 -16.28 21.48 -20.53
N ALA A 371 -16.37 22.71 -20.02
CA ALA A 371 -15.49 23.21 -18.97
C ALA A 371 -15.62 22.40 -17.67
N ASN A 372 -16.84 21.96 -17.31
CA ASN A 372 -17.04 21.11 -16.15
C ASN A 372 -16.49 19.71 -16.36
N TYR A 373 -16.79 19.06 -17.49
CA TYR A 373 -16.33 17.69 -17.74
C TYR A 373 -14.81 17.58 -17.92
N THR A 374 -14.16 18.59 -18.52
CA THR A 374 -12.68 18.62 -18.65
C THR A 374 -11.96 18.67 -17.30
N ARG A 375 -12.64 19.11 -16.23
CA ARG A 375 -12.13 19.04 -14.86
C ARG A 375 -12.35 17.68 -14.21
N VAL A 376 -13.37 16.93 -14.61
CA VAL A 376 -13.74 15.65 -14.01
C VAL A 376 -12.93 14.49 -14.59
N VAL A 377 -12.84 14.41 -15.92
CA VAL A 377 -12.23 13.27 -16.63
C VAL A 377 -10.79 12.95 -16.18
N PRO A 378 -9.90 13.91 -15.87
CA PRO A 378 -8.57 13.58 -15.38
C PRO A 378 -8.57 12.81 -14.05
N PHE A 379 -9.44 13.17 -13.10
CA PHE A 379 -9.53 12.52 -11.79
C PHE A 379 -10.36 11.23 -11.83
N GLN A 380 -11.33 11.18 -12.75
CA GLN A 380 -12.22 10.04 -12.94
C GLN A 380 -12.18 9.58 -14.41
N PRO A 381 -11.05 9.00 -14.86
CA PRO A 381 -10.89 8.58 -16.24
C PRO A 381 -11.81 7.42 -16.61
N GLU A 382 -12.46 6.75 -15.67
CA GLU A 382 -13.44 5.68 -15.93
C GLU A 382 -14.90 6.14 -15.76
N ASN A 383 -15.15 7.42 -15.49
CA ASN A 383 -16.51 7.93 -15.36
C ASN A 383 -17.19 8.06 -16.73
N GLY A 384 -17.99 7.05 -17.10
CA GLY A 384 -18.76 7.00 -18.34
C GLY A 384 -19.71 8.19 -18.51
N ARG A 385 -20.34 8.65 -17.42
CA ARG A 385 -21.26 9.82 -17.42
C ARG A 385 -20.53 11.11 -17.83
N ALA A 386 -19.36 11.37 -17.25
CA ALA A 386 -18.54 12.53 -17.59
C ALA A 386 -17.98 12.46 -19.02
N LYS A 387 -17.57 11.27 -19.47
CA LYS A 387 -17.12 11.04 -20.86
C LYS A 387 -18.23 11.26 -21.87
N ALA A 388 -19.42 10.71 -21.63
CA ALA A 388 -20.60 10.90 -22.48
C ALA A 388 -20.97 12.38 -22.57
N GLY A 389 -21.00 13.08 -21.43
CA GLY A 389 -21.29 14.52 -21.39
C GLY A 389 -20.25 15.36 -22.14
N MET A 390 -18.96 15.07 -21.95
CA MET A 390 -17.87 15.73 -22.69
C MET A 390 -17.98 15.51 -24.19
N ALA A 391 -18.25 14.27 -24.61
CA ALA A 391 -18.42 13.90 -26.00
C ALA A 391 -19.60 14.66 -26.63
N TRP A 392 -20.76 14.67 -25.95
CA TRP A 392 -21.94 15.38 -26.42
C TRP A 392 -21.71 16.90 -26.50
N ALA A 393 -21.02 17.49 -25.52
CA ALA A 393 -20.65 18.89 -25.55
C ALA A 393 -19.77 19.24 -26.76
N LEU A 394 -18.76 18.41 -27.07
CA LEU A 394 -17.88 18.62 -28.23
C LEU A 394 -18.61 18.46 -29.56
N VAL A 395 -19.57 17.53 -29.64
CA VAL A 395 -20.44 17.35 -30.81
C VAL A 395 -21.35 18.58 -30.99
N GLY A 396 -22.01 19.03 -29.91
CA GLY A 396 -22.88 20.22 -29.94
C GLY A 396 -22.13 21.51 -30.30
N LEU A 397 -20.84 21.60 -29.95
CA LEU A 397 -19.96 22.71 -30.33
C LEU A 397 -19.35 22.60 -31.73
N GLY A 398 -19.59 21.50 -32.45
CA GLY A 398 -18.98 21.25 -33.76
C GLY A 398 -17.45 21.22 -33.74
N ARG A 399 -16.82 20.85 -32.62
CA ARG A 399 -15.35 20.86 -32.50
C ARG A 399 -14.75 19.73 -33.35
N PRO A 400 -13.57 19.93 -33.99
CA PRO A 400 -12.94 18.93 -34.86
C PRO A 400 -12.70 17.56 -34.20
N MET A 401 -12.45 17.54 -32.89
CA MET A 401 -12.22 16.31 -32.12
C MET A 401 -13.52 15.63 -31.63
N GLY A 402 -14.68 16.27 -31.79
CA GLY A 402 -15.95 15.78 -31.24
C GLY A 402 -16.33 14.39 -31.75
N ALA A 403 -16.16 14.12 -33.04
CA ALA A 403 -16.46 12.81 -33.63
C ALA A 403 -15.60 11.68 -33.03
N ARG A 404 -14.31 11.96 -32.79
CA ARG A 404 -13.40 10.97 -32.19
C ARG A 404 -13.75 10.70 -30.73
N VAL A 405 -13.98 11.75 -29.93
CA VAL A 405 -14.32 11.61 -28.51
C VAL A 405 -15.68 10.91 -28.35
N TRP A 406 -16.63 11.22 -29.24
CA TRP A 406 -17.92 10.54 -29.33
C TRP A 406 -17.79 9.05 -29.63
N SER A 407 -16.99 8.67 -30.62
CA SER A 407 -16.72 7.26 -30.94
C SER A 407 -16.10 6.52 -29.74
N VAL A 408 -15.15 7.15 -29.04
CA VAL A 408 -14.55 6.58 -27.83
C VAL A 408 -15.59 6.39 -26.72
N ALA A 409 -16.46 7.38 -26.48
CA ALA A 409 -17.50 7.27 -25.46
C ALA A 409 -18.46 6.11 -25.74
N LEU A 410 -18.88 5.93 -27.00
CA LEU A 410 -19.72 4.81 -27.43
C LEU A 410 -19.03 3.45 -27.28
N GLN A 411 -17.74 3.36 -27.61
CA GLN A 411 -16.98 2.12 -27.48
C GLN A 411 -16.70 1.75 -26.02
N SER A 412 -16.46 2.75 -25.17
CA SER A 412 -16.14 2.49 -23.76
C SER A 412 -17.38 2.20 -22.92
N ASP A 413 -18.46 2.97 -23.12
CA ASP A 413 -19.68 2.87 -22.32
C ASP A 413 -20.88 3.50 -23.06
N ALA A 414 -21.42 2.77 -24.03
CA ALA A 414 -22.64 3.17 -24.74
C ALA A 414 -23.86 3.33 -23.81
N GLY A 415 -23.90 2.60 -22.68
CA GLY A 415 -24.99 2.70 -21.70
C GLY A 415 -25.01 4.06 -21.00
N ALA A 416 -23.85 4.61 -20.67
CA ALA A 416 -23.75 5.97 -20.13
C ALA A 416 -24.19 7.05 -21.14
N VAL A 417 -23.96 6.82 -22.43
CA VAL A 417 -24.46 7.72 -23.50
C VAL A 417 -25.98 7.67 -23.58
N GLU A 418 -26.59 6.48 -23.54
CA GLU A 418 -28.06 6.35 -23.48
C GLU A 418 -28.63 7.06 -22.24
N THR A 419 -28.01 6.83 -21.08
CA THR A 419 -28.41 7.41 -19.78
C THR A 419 -28.32 8.93 -19.80
N LEU A 420 -27.29 9.51 -20.44
CA LEU A 420 -27.19 10.96 -20.61
C LEU A 420 -28.39 11.52 -21.37
N GLY A 421 -28.83 10.85 -22.43
CA GLY A 421 -30.04 11.25 -23.16
C GLY A 421 -31.29 11.20 -22.27
N ASP A 422 -31.42 10.17 -21.43
CA ASP A 422 -32.53 10.06 -20.45
C ASP A 422 -32.49 11.22 -19.44
N THR A 423 -31.30 11.59 -18.97
CA THR A 423 -31.12 12.72 -18.06
C THR A 423 -31.44 14.06 -18.72
N LEU A 424 -31.05 14.26 -19.98
CA LEU A 424 -31.41 15.47 -20.73
C LEU A 424 -32.93 15.58 -20.90
N LEU A 425 -33.61 14.48 -21.23
CA LEU A 425 -35.07 14.45 -21.30
C LEU A 425 -35.70 14.78 -19.95
N ALA A 426 -35.21 14.18 -18.85
CA ALA A 426 -35.72 14.44 -17.50
C ALA A 426 -35.51 15.90 -17.06
N LYS A 427 -34.45 16.55 -17.55
CA LYS A 427 -34.15 17.98 -17.32
C LYS A 427 -34.89 18.93 -18.27
N GLY A 428 -35.76 18.41 -19.14
CA GLY A 428 -36.61 19.20 -20.04
C GLY A 428 -36.03 19.45 -21.43
N ASP A 429 -34.85 18.92 -21.75
CA ASP A 429 -34.24 19.01 -23.08
C ASP A 429 -34.60 17.82 -23.97
N ALA A 430 -35.89 17.73 -24.32
CA ALA A 430 -36.38 16.68 -25.21
C ALA A 430 -35.72 16.72 -26.60
N LYS A 431 -35.36 17.92 -27.07
CA LYS A 431 -34.72 18.11 -28.38
C LYS A 431 -33.28 17.58 -28.38
N GLY A 432 -32.49 17.93 -27.37
CA GLY A 432 -31.13 17.43 -27.22
C GLY A 432 -31.07 15.94 -26.95
N ALA A 433 -31.98 15.42 -26.10
CA ALA A 433 -32.10 13.98 -25.87
C ALA A 433 -32.38 13.20 -27.16
N LYS A 434 -33.34 13.67 -27.97
CA LYS A 434 -33.65 13.05 -29.27
C LYS A 434 -32.46 13.08 -30.22
N ALA A 435 -31.81 14.23 -30.37
CA ALA A 435 -30.64 14.37 -31.24
C ALA A 435 -29.49 13.44 -30.81
N LEU A 436 -29.29 13.26 -29.51
CA LEU A 436 -28.28 12.35 -28.96
C LEU A 436 -28.59 10.90 -29.31
N TRP A 437 -29.83 10.44 -29.10
CA TRP A 437 -30.23 9.06 -29.43
C TRP A 437 -30.24 8.78 -30.93
N GLU A 438 -30.62 9.75 -31.77
CA GLU A 438 -30.53 9.63 -33.23
C GLU A 438 -29.09 9.40 -33.66
N LYS A 439 -28.17 10.24 -33.15
CA LYS A 439 -26.74 10.11 -33.44
C LYS A 439 -26.16 8.79 -32.91
N MET A 440 -26.54 8.38 -31.71
CA MET A 440 -26.13 7.10 -31.14
C MET A 440 -26.61 5.92 -31.98
N THR A 441 -27.84 5.97 -32.51
CA THR A 441 -28.39 4.90 -33.36
C THR A 441 -27.64 4.79 -34.70
N GLN A 442 -27.20 5.94 -35.24
CA GLN A 442 -26.40 5.98 -36.47
C GLN A 442 -24.97 5.47 -36.25
N ASP A 443 -24.32 5.89 -35.16
CA ASP A 443 -22.89 5.65 -34.92
C ASP A 443 -22.60 4.36 -34.14
N ALA A 444 -23.60 3.75 -33.49
CA ALA A 444 -23.50 2.48 -32.76
C ALA A 444 -24.57 1.48 -33.25
N PRO A 445 -24.48 1.01 -34.52
CA PRO A 445 -25.48 0.15 -35.12
C PRO A 445 -25.54 -1.25 -34.49
N ASP A 446 -24.63 -1.60 -33.58
CA ASP A 446 -24.55 -2.89 -32.86
C ASP A 446 -24.93 -2.80 -31.36
N TYR A 447 -25.42 -1.65 -30.89
CA TYR A 447 -25.78 -1.45 -29.49
C TYR A 447 -26.88 -2.43 -29.00
N PRO A 448 -26.71 -3.15 -27.86
CA PRO A 448 -27.67 -4.16 -27.42
C PRO A 448 -29.11 -3.66 -27.21
N ASN A 449 -29.29 -2.41 -26.77
CA ASN A 449 -30.61 -1.84 -26.45
C ASN A 449 -31.22 -1.00 -27.60
N LYS A 450 -30.93 -1.33 -28.86
CA LYS A 450 -31.50 -0.64 -30.04
C LYS A 450 -33.02 -0.46 -30.00
N ALA A 451 -33.75 -1.47 -29.51
CA ALA A 451 -35.21 -1.41 -29.40
C ALA A 451 -35.69 -0.33 -28.41
N SER A 452 -34.96 -0.14 -27.30
CA SER A 452 -35.21 0.95 -26.34
C SER A 452 -35.03 2.32 -27.00
N LEU A 453 -33.91 2.51 -27.73
CA LEU A 453 -33.64 3.76 -28.44
C LEU A 453 -34.72 4.07 -29.49
N GLN A 454 -35.15 3.08 -30.27
CA GLN A 454 -36.23 3.26 -31.25
C GLN A 454 -37.58 3.62 -30.59
N ALA A 455 -37.88 3.05 -29.43
CA ALA A 455 -39.06 3.41 -28.66
C ALA A 455 -38.98 4.83 -28.09
N LYS A 456 -37.78 5.29 -27.70
CA LYS A 456 -37.54 6.66 -27.24
C LYS A 456 -37.64 7.69 -28.36
N LEU A 457 -37.25 7.33 -29.59
CA LEU A 457 -37.33 8.20 -30.77
C LEU A 457 -38.75 8.35 -31.37
N SER A 458 -39.64 7.40 -31.07
CA SER A 458 -41.03 7.39 -31.54
C SER A 458 -42.02 8.08 -30.58
N ARG A 459 -41.54 8.52 -29.40
CA ARG A 459 -42.24 9.41 -28.47
C ARG A 459 -41.82 10.85 -28.72
#